data_AF-A0A6M0ST84-F1
#
_entry.id   AF-A0A6M0ST84-F1
#
_cell.length_a   1.000
_cell.length_b   1.000
_cell.length_c   1.000
_cell.angle_alpha   90.00
_cell.angle_beta   90.00
_cell.angle_gamma   90.00
#
_symmetry.space_group_name_H-M   'P 1'
#
loop_
_entity.id
_entity.type
_entity.pdbx_description
1 polymer ?
#
loop_
_entity_poly.entity_id
_entity_poly.type
_entity_poly.pdbx_seq_one_letter_code
_entity_poly.pdbx_strand_id
1 'polypeptide(L)'
;MLHQTVNAYYNPTKNEIVFPSAILQNPFYDIKNSKVQNLVGIGAVIGHELTHAFDNMGSKFNECGNLNNLCTYKYYEEFNIRSKNVMDYYSHIQINSGEFVNGKLTVGEDVSDFLGASIIDIANSINNANLKELFKNYEIIWTEISTK
;
A
#
# COMPACT_ATOMS: atom_id res chain seq x y z
N MET A 1 1.86 13.96 12.11
CA MET A 1 1.20 14.50 10.91
C MET A 1 0.02 15.37 11.33
N LEU A 2 -0.31 16.44 10.61
CA LEU A 2 -1.44 17.33 10.95
C LEU A 2 -2.70 16.92 10.18
N HIS A 3 -3.89 17.32 10.65
CA HIS A 3 -5.17 16.93 10.05
C HIS A 3 -5.37 17.42 8.61
N GLN A 4 -4.70 18.52 8.23
CA GLN A 4 -4.74 19.11 6.88
C GLN A 4 -3.77 18.46 5.89
N THR A 5 -2.95 17.51 6.32
CA THR A 5 -2.02 16.79 5.43
C THR A 5 -2.79 15.79 4.58
N VAL A 6 -2.62 15.84 3.26
CA VAL A 6 -3.15 14.81 2.33
C VAL A 6 -2.13 13.68 2.27
N ASN A 7 -2.17 12.78 3.24
CA ASN A 7 -1.31 11.60 3.33
C ASN A 7 -1.91 10.60 4.33
N ALA A 8 -1.32 9.42 4.50
CA ALA A 8 -1.59 8.46 5.58
C ALA A 8 -0.26 7.91 6.12
N TYR A 9 -0.30 7.19 7.24
CA TYR A 9 0.88 6.47 7.73
C TYR A 9 0.54 5.35 8.73
N TYR A 10 1.44 4.38 8.81
CA TYR A 10 1.58 3.42 9.91
C TYR A 10 2.71 3.81 10.86
N ASN A 11 2.50 3.65 12.16
CA ASN A 11 3.54 3.82 13.17
C ASN A 11 3.77 2.51 13.94
N PRO A 12 4.93 1.84 13.74
CA PRO A 12 5.22 0.56 14.35
C PRO A 12 5.32 0.62 15.87
N THR A 13 5.80 1.72 16.45
CA THR A 13 6.01 1.84 17.91
C THR A 13 4.72 1.98 18.70
N LYS A 14 3.62 2.31 18.02
CA LYS A 14 2.29 2.40 18.60
C LYS A 14 1.31 1.39 18.00
N ASN A 15 1.74 0.66 16.98
CA ASN A 15 0.90 -0.23 16.18
C ASN A 15 -0.41 0.46 15.76
N GLU A 16 -0.30 1.66 15.19
CA GLU A 16 -1.44 2.49 14.76
C GLU A 16 -1.34 2.83 13.28
N ILE A 17 -2.48 2.86 12.59
CA ILE A 17 -2.65 3.45 11.26
C ILE A 17 -3.43 4.75 11.38
N VAL A 18 -3.02 5.79 10.66
CA VAL A 18 -3.58 7.13 10.81
C VAL A 18 -3.94 7.73 9.47
N PHE A 19 -5.19 8.20 9.38
CA PHE A 19 -5.74 8.89 8.21
C PHE A 19 -6.17 10.31 8.63
N PRO A 20 -5.33 11.33 8.39
CA PRO A 20 -5.72 12.74 8.51
C PRO A 20 -7.01 13.04 7.74
N SER A 21 -7.82 13.97 8.25
CA SER A 21 -9.10 14.32 7.60
C SER A 21 -8.95 14.76 6.14
N ALA A 22 -7.81 15.36 5.76
CA ALA A 22 -7.60 15.84 4.41
C ALA A 22 -7.33 14.74 3.36
N ILE A 23 -7.05 13.48 3.73
CA ILE A 23 -7.04 12.40 2.74
C ILE A 23 -8.44 11.84 2.45
N LEU A 24 -9.41 12.07 3.35
CA LEU A 24 -10.78 11.58 3.25
C LEU A 24 -11.65 12.45 2.34
N GLN A 25 -11.17 12.71 1.13
CA GLN A 25 -11.85 13.49 0.10
C GLN A 25 -11.62 12.87 -1.29
N ASN A 26 -12.34 13.36 -2.30
CA ASN A 26 -12.17 12.93 -3.68
C ASN A 26 -10.73 13.22 -4.15
N PRO A 27 -10.03 12.28 -4.84
CA PRO A 27 -10.53 11.02 -5.40
C PRO A 27 -10.50 9.80 -4.48
N PHE A 28 -9.93 9.89 -3.27
CA PHE A 28 -9.81 8.75 -2.36
C PHE A 28 -11.15 8.33 -1.75
N TYR A 29 -11.98 9.30 -1.32
CA TYR A 29 -13.28 9.02 -0.71
C TYR A 29 -14.33 10.08 -1.06
N ASP A 30 -15.54 9.63 -1.41
CA ASP A 30 -16.72 10.48 -1.50
C ASP A 30 -17.96 9.66 -1.08
N ILE A 31 -18.88 10.28 -0.35
CA ILE A 31 -20.15 9.62 0.03
C ILE A 31 -21.02 9.30 -1.21
N LYS A 32 -20.80 10.00 -2.32
CA LYS A 32 -21.48 9.79 -3.61
C LYS A 32 -20.82 8.74 -4.50
N ASN A 33 -19.59 8.32 -4.17
CA ASN A 33 -18.87 7.30 -4.94
C ASN A 33 -19.53 5.93 -4.78
N SER A 34 -19.38 5.07 -5.79
CA SER A 34 -19.74 3.66 -5.70
C SER A 34 -18.90 2.96 -4.61
N LYS A 35 -19.37 1.82 -4.11
CA LYS A 35 -18.59 1.02 -3.13
C LYS A 35 -17.23 0.62 -3.70
N VAL A 36 -17.16 0.30 -4.99
CA VAL A 36 -15.92 -0.09 -5.67
C VAL A 36 -14.97 1.11 -5.75
N GLN A 37 -15.47 2.30 -6.06
CA GLN A 37 -14.66 3.52 -6.10
C GLN A 37 -14.03 3.85 -4.75
N ASN A 38 -14.80 3.82 -3.66
CA ASN A 38 -14.26 4.05 -2.32
C ASN A 38 -13.33 2.90 -1.86
N LEU A 39 -13.58 1.67 -2.31
CA LEU A 39 -12.71 0.53 -2.01
C LEU A 39 -11.34 0.69 -2.68
N VAL A 40 -11.28 1.17 -3.92
CA VAL A 40 -9.99 1.36 -4.61
C VAL A 40 -9.28 2.67 -4.30
N GLY A 41 -10.03 3.69 -3.88
CA GLY A 41 -9.47 4.92 -3.35
C GLY A 41 -8.97 4.70 -1.93
N ILE A 42 -9.77 5.09 -0.95
CA ILE A 42 -9.35 5.03 0.46
C ILE A 42 -9.17 3.60 0.97
N GLY A 43 -9.88 2.62 0.44
CA GLY A 43 -9.71 1.22 0.85
C GLY A 43 -8.33 0.65 0.49
N ALA A 44 -7.77 1.03 -0.68
CA ALA A 44 -6.41 0.65 -1.06
C ALA A 44 -5.38 1.30 -0.12
N VAL A 45 -5.55 2.59 0.22
CA VAL A 45 -4.69 3.28 1.19
C VAL A 45 -4.78 2.60 2.57
N ILE A 46 -5.98 2.21 3.03
CA ILE A 46 -6.12 1.47 4.29
C ILE A 46 -5.39 0.13 4.25
N GLY A 47 -5.51 -0.61 3.14
CA GLY A 47 -4.80 -1.88 2.94
C GLY A 47 -3.28 -1.72 2.91
N HIS A 48 -2.79 -0.66 2.27
CA HIS A 48 -1.38 -0.28 2.23
C HIS A 48 -0.85 -0.02 3.65
N GLU A 49 -1.51 0.87 4.42
CA GLU A 49 -1.06 1.20 5.78
C GLU A 49 -1.14 0.01 6.75
N LEU A 50 -2.13 -0.87 6.57
CA LEU A 50 -2.20 -2.12 7.34
C LEU A 50 -1.03 -3.05 7.01
N THR A 51 -0.60 -3.08 5.74
CA THR A 51 0.49 -3.94 5.29
C THR A 51 1.84 -3.51 5.86
N HIS A 52 2.04 -2.22 6.12
CA HIS A 52 3.24 -1.76 6.80
C HIS A 52 3.46 -2.39 8.19
N ALA A 53 2.42 -2.91 8.84
CA ALA A 53 2.60 -3.70 10.07
C ALA A 53 3.33 -5.04 9.84
N PHE A 54 3.35 -5.53 8.60
CA PHE A 54 3.86 -6.84 8.20
C PHE A 54 4.97 -6.78 7.15
N ASP A 55 5.38 -5.58 6.72
CA ASP A 55 6.47 -5.42 5.76
C ASP A 55 7.84 -5.77 6.37
N ASN A 56 8.92 -5.53 5.61
CA ASN A 56 10.29 -5.85 5.99
C ASN A 56 10.78 -5.14 7.27
N MET A 57 10.10 -4.06 7.68
CA MET A 57 10.39 -3.29 8.89
C MET A 57 9.34 -3.52 9.98
N GLY A 58 8.05 -3.46 9.64
CA GLY A 58 6.95 -3.63 10.59
C GLY A 58 6.91 -5.02 11.23
N SER A 59 7.23 -6.07 10.48
CA SER A 59 7.26 -7.45 10.98
C SER A 59 8.27 -7.71 12.11
N LYS A 60 9.13 -6.74 12.45
CA LYS A 60 10.07 -6.80 13.58
C LYS A 60 9.46 -6.28 14.89
N PHE A 61 8.27 -5.69 14.83
CA PHE A 61 7.56 -5.13 15.97
C PHE A 61 6.42 -6.07 16.38
N ASN A 62 6.19 -6.19 17.68
CA ASN A 62 5.04 -6.89 18.21
C ASN A 62 3.80 -6.00 18.29
N GLU A 63 2.67 -6.58 18.71
CA GLU A 63 1.37 -5.91 18.81
C GLU A 63 1.37 -4.69 19.76
N CYS A 64 2.32 -4.64 20.69
CA CYS A 64 2.54 -3.53 21.62
C CYS A 64 3.53 -2.49 21.09
N GLY A 65 4.03 -2.64 19.87
CA GLY A 65 4.99 -1.74 19.23
C GLY A 65 6.42 -1.84 19.76
N ASN A 66 6.77 -2.97 20.40
CA ASN A 66 8.13 -3.25 20.83
C ASN A 66 8.87 -4.03 19.75
N LEU A 67 10.15 -3.71 19.55
CA LEU A 67 11.02 -4.50 18.67
C LEU A 67 11.22 -5.88 19.30
N ASN A 68 10.53 -6.87 18.75
CA ASN A 68 10.53 -8.25 19.21
C ASN A 68 10.23 -9.15 18.02
N ASN A 69 11.21 -9.99 17.68
CA ASN A 69 11.16 -10.82 16.49
C ASN A 69 10.21 -12.01 16.74
N LEU A 70 8.91 -11.78 16.56
CA LEU A 70 7.88 -12.78 16.85
C LEU A 70 7.75 -13.85 15.77
N CYS A 71 8.20 -13.58 14.55
CA CYS A 71 8.05 -14.50 13.44
C CYS A 71 9.11 -15.61 13.47
N THR A 72 8.72 -16.79 12.98
CA THR A 72 9.62 -17.94 12.89
C THR A 72 10.72 -17.74 11.83
N TYR A 73 11.82 -18.48 11.95
CA TYR A 73 12.87 -18.49 10.91
C TYR A 73 12.31 -18.79 9.51
N LYS A 74 11.43 -19.80 9.41
CA LYS A 74 10.80 -20.19 8.15
C LYS A 74 9.97 -19.06 7.53
N TYR A 75 9.30 -18.26 8.36
CA TYR A 75 8.58 -17.08 7.87
C TYR A 75 9.54 -16.08 7.23
N TYR A 76 10.65 -15.72 7.91
CA TYR A 76 11.61 -14.76 7.37
C TYR A 76 12.28 -15.26 6.10
N GLU A 77 12.57 -16.56 6.00
CA GLU A 77 13.11 -17.17 4.79
C GLU A 77 12.16 -16.97 3.59
N GLU A 78 10.89 -17.35 3.74
CA GLU A 78 9.88 -17.18 2.69
C GLU A 78 9.61 -15.70 2.38
N PHE A 79 9.53 -14.86 3.40
CA PHE A 79 9.33 -13.42 3.25
C PHE A 79 10.48 -12.77 2.46
N ASN A 80 11.73 -13.14 2.77
CA ASN A 80 12.90 -12.62 2.07
C ASN A 80 12.95 -13.09 0.61
N ILE A 81 12.58 -14.34 0.32
CA ILE A 81 12.51 -14.86 -1.06
C ILE A 81 11.47 -14.07 -1.86
N ARG A 82 10.26 -13.88 -1.32
CA ARG A 82 9.18 -13.14 -2.01
C ARG A 82 9.52 -11.66 -2.19
N SER A 83 10.04 -11.02 -1.15
CA SER A 83 10.50 -9.63 -1.21
C SER A 83 11.59 -9.46 -2.24
N LYS A 84 12.51 -10.43 -2.39
CA LYS A 84 13.54 -10.39 -3.43
C LYS A 84 12.94 -10.42 -4.83
N ASN A 85 11.92 -11.22 -5.09
CA ASN A 85 11.26 -11.22 -6.39
C ASN A 85 10.61 -9.85 -6.70
N VAL A 86 10.04 -9.18 -5.70
CA VAL A 86 9.52 -7.82 -5.84
C VAL A 86 10.64 -6.82 -6.13
N MET A 87 11.73 -6.86 -5.35
CA MET A 87 12.92 -6.03 -5.58
C MET A 87 13.47 -6.20 -7.00
N ASP A 88 13.62 -7.45 -7.43
CA ASP A 88 14.14 -7.79 -8.75
C ASP A 88 13.19 -7.26 -9.83
N TYR A 89 11.88 -7.47 -9.70
CA TYR A 89 10.88 -6.95 -10.65
C TYR A 89 10.97 -5.43 -10.82
N TYR A 90 10.90 -4.67 -9.72
CA TYR A 90 10.96 -3.21 -9.79
C TYR A 90 12.32 -2.71 -10.31
N SER A 91 13.42 -3.40 -10.00
CA SER A 91 14.76 -3.01 -10.49
C SER A 91 14.92 -3.10 -12.01
N HIS A 92 14.02 -3.80 -12.73
CA HIS A 92 14.00 -3.82 -14.19
C HIS A 92 13.20 -2.66 -14.81
N ILE A 93 12.48 -1.87 -14.01
CA ILE A 93 11.67 -0.75 -14.50
C ILE A 93 12.56 0.47 -14.69
N GLN A 94 12.62 0.97 -15.93
CA GLN A 94 13.26 2.22 -16.27
C GLN A 94 12.23 3.36 -16.18
N ILE A 95 12.55 4.41 -15.44
CA ILE A 95 11.72 5.63 -15.36
C ILE A 95 12.08 6.59 -16.50
N ASN A 96 11.21 7.57 -16.76
CA ASN A 96 11.33 8.52 -17.89
C ASN A 96 12.67 9.27 -17.97
N SER A 97 13.40 9.35 -16.86
CA SER A 97 14.74 9.95 -16.82
C SER A 97 15.86 9.08 -17.38
N GLY A 98 15.58 7.82 -17.72
CA GLY A 98 16.56 6.82 -18.12
C GLY A 98 17.19 6.05 -16.95
N GLU A 99 16.91 6.41 -15.71
CA GLU A 99 17.35 5.68 -14.51
C GLU A 99 16.46 4.47 -14.26
N PHE A 100 16.99 3.47 -13.55
CA PHE A 100 16.21 2.31 -13.10
C PHE A 100 15.72 2.54 -11.67
N VAL A 101 14.52 2.03 -11.36
CA VAL A 101 14.02 2.02 -9.97
C VAL A 101 14.98 1.24 -9.10
N ASN A 102 15.27 1.74 -7.90
CA ASN A 102 16.04 1.00 -6.92
C ASN A 102 15.09 0.10 -6.12
N GLY A 103 14.83 -1.12 -6.63
CA GLY A 103 13.86 -2.03 -6.00
C GLY A 103 14.19 -2.37 -4.55
N LYS A 104 15.48 -2.38 -4.17
CA LYS A 104 15.89 -2.57 -2.77
C LYS A 104 15.44 -1.41 -1.86
N LEU A 105 15.42 -0.18 -2.39
CA LEU A 105 14.99 1.00 -1.66
C LEU A 105 13.46 1.04 -1.51
N THR A 106 12.73 0.61 -2.54
CA THR A 106 11.26 0.74 -2.63
C THR A 106 10.50 -0.46 -2.06
N VAL A 107 11.16 -1.59 -1.80
CA VAL A 107 10.50 -2.88 -1.47
C VAL A 107 9.45 -2.81 -0.35
N GLY A 108 9.62 -1.96 0.67
CA GLY A 108 8.63 -1.82 1.74
C GLY A 108 7.31 -1.25 1.23
N GLU A 109 7.38 -0.22 0.39
CA GLU A 109 6.25 0.39 -0.29
C GLU A 109 5.68 -0.56 -1.35
N ASP A 110 6.54 -1.15 -2.18
CA ASP A 110 6.12 -2.05 -3.26
C ASP A 110 5.32 -3.26 -2.72
N VAL A 111 5.77 -3.85 -1.60
CA VAL A 111 5.05 -4.93 -0.92
C VAL A 111 3.71 -4.46 -0.36
N SER A 112 3.67 -3.24 0.20
CA SER A 112 2.46 -2.64 0.76
C SER A 112 1.42 -2.33 -0.32
N ASP A 113 1.86 -1.87 -1.49
CA ASP A 113 1.01 -1.65 -2.66
C ASP A 113 0.46 -2.95 -3.25
N PHE A 114 1.25 -4.03 -3.29
CA PHE A 114 0.77 -5.34 -3.76
C PHE A 114 -0.38 -5.90 -2.92
N LEU A 115 -0.30 -5.75 -1.60
CA LEU A 115 -1.37 -6.17 -0.69
C LEU A 115 -2.53 -5.15 -0.69
N GLY A 116 -2.25 -3.86 -0.85
CA GLY A 116 -3.24 -2.83 -1.19
C GLY A 116 -4.02 -3.16 -2.47
N ALA A 117 -3.39 -3.83 -3.44
CA ALA A 117 -4.04 -4.30 -4.67
C ALA A 117 -4.85 -5.60 -4.50
N SER A 118 -4.76 -6.28 -3.33
CA SER A 118 -5.65 -7.41 -2.98
C SER A 118 -7.11 -6.99 -2.82
N ILE A 119 -7.42 -5.70 -2.98
CA ILE A 119 -8.77 -5.17 -3.18
C ILE A 119 -9.51 -5.84 -4.34
N ILE A 120 -8.82 -6.45 -5.29
CA ILE A 120 -9.46 -7.20 -6.39
C ILE A 120 -10.26 -8.38 -5.84
N ASP A 121 -9.72 -9.12 -4.87
CA ASP A 121 -10.41 -10.25 -4.24
C ASP A 121 -11.62 -9.77 -3.43
N ILE A 122 -11.47 -8.64 -2.72
CA ILE A 122 -12.57 -8.01 -2.00
C ILE A 122 -13.64 -7.52 -2.99
N ALA A 123 -13.24 -6.88 -4.08
CA ALA A 123 -14.16 -6.39 -5.11
C ALA A 123 -14.93 -7.56 -5.73
N ASN A 124 -14.30 -8.69 -6.02
CA ASN A 124 -14.96 -9.88 -6.55
C ASN A 124 -16.05 -10.45 -5.60
N SER A 125 -15.98 -10.16 -4.30
CA SER A 125 -17.03 -10.52 -3.34
C SER A 125 -18.26 -9.59 -3.38
N ILE A 126 -18.15 -8.43 -4.05
CA ILE A 126 -19.24 -7.46 -4.21
C ILE A 126 -20.07 -7.85 -5.45
N ASN A 127 -21.38 -8.04 -5.28
CA ASN A 127 -22.29 -8.32 -6.38
C ASN A 127 -22.17 -7.27 -7.50
N ASN A 128 -22.02 -7.75 -8.75
CA ASN A 128 -21.85 -6.92 -9.96
C ASN A 128 -20.60 -6.03 -9.95
N ALA A 129 -19.51 -6.45 -9.28
CA ALA A 129 -18.26 -5.69 -9.33
C ALA A 129 -17.75 -5.51 -10.75
N ASN A 130 -17.54 -4.24 -11.12
CA ASN A 130 -16.99 -3.86 -12.41
C ASN A 130 -15.48 -3.69 -12.28
N LEU A 131 -14.71 -4.73 -12.61
CA LEU A 131 -13.23 -4.68 -12.55
C LEU A 131 -12.64 -3.60 -13.46
N LYS A 132 -13.31 -3.24 -14.55
CA LYS A 132 -12.85 -2.13 -15.41
C LYS A 132 -12.95 -0.79 -14.69
N GLU A 133 -14.03 -0.59 -13.93
CA GLU A 133 -14.19 0.60 -13.07
C GLU A 133 -13.16 0.60 -11.94
N LEU A 134 -12.88 -0.56 -11.34
CA LEU A 134 -11.85 -0.76 -10.32
C LEU A 134 -10.50 -0.23 -10.80
N PHE A 135 -9.96 -0.77 -11.90
CA PHE A 135 -8.65 -0.37 -12.41
C PHE A 135 -8.60 1.09 -12.85
N LYS A 136 -9.67 1.61 -13.48
CA LYS A 136 -9.73 3.03 -13.86
C LYS A 136 -9.64 3.98 -12.67
N ASN A 137 -10.31 3.67 -11.57
CA ASN A 137 -10.27 4.52 -10.38
C ASN A 137 -8.95 4.36 -9.63
N TYR A 138 -8.32 3.19 -9.68
CA TYR A 138 -6.97 3.00 -9.17
C TYR A 138 -5.93 3.84 -9.93
N GLU A 139 -6.04 3.94 -11.27
CA GLU A 139 -5.17 4.83 -12.06
C GLU A 139 -5.31 6.31 -11.68
N ILE A 140 -6.54 6.75 -11.32
CA ILE A 140 -6.81 8.15 -10.96
C ILE A 140 -6.06 8.55 -9.68
N ILE A 141 -6.03 7.69 -8.66
CA ILE A 141 -5.38 8.03 -7.38
C ILE A 141 -3.85 8.11 -7.48
N TRP A 142 -3.26 7.46 -8.48
CA TRP A 142 -1.82 7.47 -8.75
C TRP A 142 -1.40 8.43 -9.87
N THR A 143 -2.34 9.23 -10.38
CA THR A 143 -2.04 10.16 -11.47
C THR A 143 -1.15 11.29 -10.97
N GLU A 144 0.14 11.22 -11.31
CA GLU A 144 1.13 12.25 -11.02
C GLU A 144 2.02 12.48 -12.25
N ILE A 145 2.40 13.74 -12.47
CA ILE A 145 3.47 14.11 -13.41
C ILE A 145 4.52 14.86 -12.62
N SER A 146 5.73 14.31 -12.61
CA SER A 146 6.90 14.95 -12.00
C SER A 146 7.90 15.35 -13.08
N THR A 147 8.41 16.57 -13.01
CA THR A 147 9.53 17.04 -13.84
C THR A 147 10.79 17.04 -12.99
N LYS A 148 11.90 16.54 -13.55
CA LYS A 148 13.23 16.70 -12.93
C LYS A 148 13.57 18.17 -12.65
#